data_AF-A0A5A7WHA2-F1
#
_entry.id   AF-A0A5A7WHA2-F1
#
_cell.length_a   1.000
_cell.length_b   1.000
_cell.length_c   1.000
_cell.angle_alpha   90.00
_cell.angle_beta   90.00
_cell.angle_gamma   90.00
#
_symmetry.space_group_name_H-M   'P 1'
#
loop_
_entity.id
_entity.type
_entity.pdbx_description
1 polymer ?
#
loop_
_entity_poly.entity_id
_entity_poly.type
_entity_poly.pdbx_seq_one_letter_code
_entity_poly.pdbx_strand_id
1 'polypeptide(L)'
;MGSSEFDDVAAHLLEPEESLDSEQTGIDLDEGYSPPESPRELGAWGLTASEARTHESLARRLAREVPDVTDRWDGDGIGDVADSDGELIDDQVGDSRAGRLVAFGVDPTDPTTDYRAHDVGIDGGAASAEEAAMHVIADGDTMAWDRI
;
A
#
# COMPACT_ATOMS: atom_id res chain seq x y z
N MET A 1 70.63 2.24 -37.03
CA MET A 1 69.62 2.97 -36.23
C MET A 1 68.48 2.01 -35.94
N GLY A 2 68.23 1.67 -34.68
CA GLY A 2 67.00 1.04 -34.23
C GLY A 2 66.41 1.93 -33.15
N SER A 3 65.31 2.59 -33.47
CA SER A 3 64.65 3.61 -32.66
C SER A 3 64.02 2.99 -31.42
N SER A 4 64.31 3.61 -30.28
CA SER A 4 63.64 3.45 -28.99
C SER A 4 62.29 4.14 -29.07
N GLU A 5 61.19 3.40 -29.21
CA GLU A 5 59.83 3.95 -29.02
C GLU A 5 58.81 2.82 -28.80
N PHE A 6 58.83 2.19 -27.62
CA PHE A 6 57.71 1.38 -27.12
C PHE A 6 57.75 1.38 -25.58
N ASP A 7 57.63 2.56 -24.98
CA ASP A 7 57.49 2.72 -23.53
C ASP A 7 56.10 3.27 -23.22
N ASP A 8 55.06 2.45 -23.46
CA ASP A 8 53.68 2.71 -23.03
C ASP A 8 52.80 1.43 -23.03
N VAL A 9 53.39 0.24 -22.92
CA VAL A 9 52.63 -1.02 -22.78
C VAL A 9 52.02 -1.20 -21.38
N ALA A 10 52.46 -0.40 -20.39
CA ALA A 10 51.95 -0.45 -19.03
C ALA A 10 50.57 0.21 -18.85
N ALA A 11 50.18 1.14 -19.74
CA ALA A 11 48.88 1.82 -19.67
C ALA A 11 47.71 0.99 -20.24
N HIS A 12 47.97 -0.20 -20.80
CA HIS A 12 46.99 -1.08 -21.44
C HIS A 12 46.99 -2.52 -20.91
N LEU A 13 47.58 -2.76 -19.73
CA LEU A 13 47.49 -4.07 -19.09
C LEU A 13 46.13 -4.20 -18.41
N LEU A 14 45.33 -5.12 -18.93
CA LEU A 14 44.12 -5.61 -18.26
C LEU A 14 44.49 -6.15 -16.88
N GLU A 15 43.57 -5.99 -15.92
CA GLU A 15 43.71 -6.64 -14.63
C GLU A 15 43.91 -8.16 -14.84
N PRO A 16 44.75 -8.81 -14.01
CA PRO A 16 44.94 -10.24 -14.09
C PRO A 16 43.59 -10.93 -13.94
N GLU A 17 43.34 -11.93 -14.79
CA GLU A 17 42.05 -12.65 -14.89
C GLU A 17 41.65 -13.38 -13.59
N GLU A 18 42.45 -13.28 -12.53
CA GLU A 18 42.30 -13.97 -11.25
C GLU A 18 42.11 -13.02 -10.04
N SER A 19 41.73 -11.75 -10.23
CA SER A 19 41.35 -10.87 -9.11
C SER A 19 39.88 -10.45 -9.13
N LEU A 20 39.00 -11.40 -8.80
CA LEU A 20 37.66 -11.12 -8.30
C LEU A 20 37.38 -12.12 -7.18
N ASP A 21 37.70 -11.75 -5.94
CA ASP A 21 37.18 -12.47 -4.78
C ASP A 21 35.69 -12.10 -4.63
N SER A 22 34.86 -12.76 -5.43
CA SER A 22 33.39 -12.83 -5.37
C SER A 22 32.92 -14.10 -4.63
N GLU A 23 33.86 -14.81 -3.96
CA GLU A 23 33.69 -16.16 -3.43
C GLU A 23 32.97 -16.23 -2.06
N GLN A 24 31.73 -15.76 -1.96
CA GLN A 24 30.83 -16.25 -0.90
C GLN A 24 29.56 -16.96 -1.39
N THR A 25 29.39 -17.16 -2.70
CA THR A 25 28.31 -18.05 -3.18
C THR A 25 28.65 -18.96 -4.36
N GLY A 26 29.82 -18.80 -5.00
CA GLY A 26 30.33 -19.79 -5.98
C GLY A 26 29.52 -19.91 -7.26
N ILE A 27 28.69 -18.91 -7.60
CA ILE A 27 28.03 -18.79 -8.91
C ILE A 27 27.92 -17.29 -9.22
N ASP A 28 28.72 -16.78 -10.15
CA ASP A 28 28.41 -15.53 -10.84
C ASP A 28 27.21 -15.84 -11.74
N LEU A 29 26.01 -15.62 -11.21
CA LEU A 29 24.81 -15.61 -12.03
C LEU A 29 24.89 -14.33 -12.87
N ASP A 30 25.05 -14.48 -14.19
CA ASP A 30 24.73 -13.39 -15.12
C ASP A 30 23.28 -12.97 -14.84
N GLU A 31 23.10 -11.90 -14.06
CA GLU A 31 21.79 -11.43 -13.65
C GLU A 31 21.16 -10.70 -14.84
N GLY A 32 20.70 -11.50 -15.81
CA GLY A 32 20.02 -11.04 -17.01
C GLY A 32 18.56 -10.79 -16.70
N TYR A 33 18.12 -9.54 -16.84
CA TYR A 33 16.69 -9.23 -16.86
C TYR A 33 16.06 -9.86 -18.11
N SER A 34 15.24 -10.91 -17.93
CA SER A 34 14.37 -11.43 -18.99
C SER A 34 13.10 -10.57 -19.05
N PRO A 35 12.93 -9.72 -20.08
CA PRO A 35 11.69 -8.96 -20.24
C PRO A 35 10.51 -9.92 -20.47
N PRO A 36 9.29 -9.52 -20.10
CA PRO A 36 8.11 -10.34 -20.31
C PRO A 36 7.92 -10.69 -21.79
N GLU A 37 7.58 -11.95 -22.04
CA GLU A 37 7.47 -12.61 -23.35
C GLU A 37 6.28 -12.09 -24.17
N SER A 38 5.40 -11.34 -23.52
CA SER A 38 4.29 -10.62 -24.12
C SER A 38 4.12 -9.27 -23.44
N PRO A 39 3.77 -8.20 -24.18
CA PRO A 39 3.57 -6.90 -23.56
C PRO A 39 2.39 -6.94 -22.58
N ARG A 40 2.66 -6.48 -21.35
CA ARG A 40 1.65 -6.37 -20.30
C ARG A 40 0.69 -5.25 -20.68
N GLU A 41 -0.59 -5.42 -20.34
CA GLU A 41 -1.62 -4.41 -20.56
C GLU A 41 -1.97 -4.09 -22.02
N LEU A 42 -1.63 -4.95 -22.99
CA LEU A 42 -2.20 -4.89 -24.33
C LEU A 42 -3.72 -5.08 -24.26
N GLY A 43 -4.47 -3.98 -24.17
CA GLY A 43 -5.92 -3.96 -23.94
C GLY A 43 -6.36 -3.18 -22.70
N ALA A 44 -5.43 -2.60 -21.95
CA ALA A 44 -5.78 -1.61 -20.93
C ALA A 44 -6.41 -0.37 -21.57
N TRP A 45 -7.26 0.30 -20.80
CA TRP A 45 -7.91 1.53 -21.26
C TRP A 45 -6.89 2.67 -21.29
N GLY A 46 -7.01 3.54 -22.28
CA GLY A 46 -6.16 4.74 -22.39
C GLY A 46 -4.99 4.59 -23.35
N LEU A 47 -4.92 3.49 -24.09
CA LEU A 47 -3.90 3.28 -25.13
C LEU A 47 -4.26 3.99 -26.44
N THR A 48 -5.55 4.23 -26.70
CA THR A 48 -6.01 4.87 -27.93
C THR A 48 -6.33 6.35 -27.74
N ALA A 49 -6.18 7.14 -28.80
CA ALA A 49 -6.57 8.56 -28.78
C ALA A 49 -8.07 8.76 -28.50
N SER A 50 -8.91 7.77 -28.77
CA SER A 50 -10.34 7.85 -28.44
C SER A 50 -10.58 7.68 -26.95
N GLU A 51 -9.90 6.74 -26.31
CA GLU A 51 -9.96 6.52 -24.85
C GLU A 51 -9.26 7.65 -24.07
N ALA A 52 -8.28 8.34 -24.65
CA ALA A 52 -7.73 9.53 -24.02
C ALA A 52 -8.75 10.69 -23.99
N ARG A 53 -9.57 10.81 -25.05
CA ARG A 53 -10.64 11.81 -25.12
C ARG A 53 -11.87 11.42 -24.29
N THR A 54 -12.11 10.12 -24.16
CA THR A 54 -13.23 9.56 -23.40
C THR A 54 -12.70 8.93 -22.14
N HIS A 55 -12.88 9.57 -20.99
CA HIS A 55 -12.46 9.01 -19.72
C HIS A 55 -12.96 7.57 -19.50
N GLU A 56 -12.19 6.80 -18.75
CA GLU A 56 -12.59 5.45 -18.36
C GLU A 56 -13.85 5.48 -17.48
N SER A 57 -14.77 4.54 -17.67
CA SER A 57 -15.94 4.42 -16.80
C SER A 57 -15.55 4.00 -15.38
N LEU A 58 -16.27 4.52 -14.39
CA LEU A 58 -16.08 4.16 -12.99
C LEU A 58 -16.22 2.64 -12.77
N ALA A 59 -17.22 2.01 -13.40
CA ALA A 59 -17.43 0.57 -13.29
C ALA A 59 -16.23 -0.25 -13.77
N ARG A 60 -15.54 0.18 -14.84
CA ARG A 60 -14.35 -0.51 -15.35
C ARG A 60 -13.14 -0.33 -14.43
N ARG A 61 -13.01 0.82 -13.77
CA ARG A 61 -11.98 1.07 -12.75
C ARG A 61 -12.19 0.15 -11.54
N LEU A 62 -13.41 0.12 -11.00
CA LEU A 62 -13.79 -0.72 -9.87
C LEU A 62 -13.61 -2.22 -10.17
N ALA A 63 -13.86 -2.65 -11.40
CA ALA A 63 -13.67 -4.06 -11.77
C ALA A 63 -12.21 -4.55 -11.72
N ARG A 64 -11.22 -3.64 -11.67
CA ARG A 64 -9.79 -3.98 -11.49
C ARG A 64 -9.33 -3.88 -10.05
N GLU A 65 -10.12 -3.26 -9.19
CA GLU A 65 -9.78 -3.11 -7.78
C GLU A 65 -9.74 -4.49 -7.11
N VAL A 66 -8.67 -4.73 -6.35
CA VAL A 66 -8.56 -5.92 -5.51
C VAL A 66 -9.03 -5.50 -4.11
N PRO A 67 -10.04 -6.17 -3.52
CA PRO A 67 -10.45 -5.87 -2.16
C PRO A 67 -9.30 -6.04 -1.19
N ASP A 68 -9.22 -5.16 -0.18
CA ASP A 68 -8.28 -5.32 0.91
C ASP A 68 -8.49 -6.68 1.59
N VAL A 69 -7.38 -7.38 1.86
CA VAL A 69 -7.39 -8.77 2.35
C VAL A 69 -7.75 -8.89 3.83
N THR A 70 -7.67 -7.80 4.58
CA THR A 70 -7.98 -7.74 6.00
C THR A 70 -8.44 -6.33 6.37
N ASP A 71 -9.49 -6.25 7.19
CA ASP A 71 -9.95 -4.99 7.79
C ASP A 71 -9.13 -4.61 9.04
N ARG A 72 -8.22 -5.50 9.45
CA ARG A 72 -7.35 -5.28 10.60
C ARG A 72 -6.26 -4.30 10.19
N TRP A 73 -6.05 -3.30 11.02
CA TRP A 73 -4.96 -2.35 10.88
C TRP A 73 -3.61 -3.09 10.69
N ASP A 74 -2.99 -2.96 9.53
CA ASP A 74 -1.69 -3.58 9.17
C ASP A 74 -0.49 -2.86 9.83
N GLY A 75 -0.74 -1.99 10.81
CA GLY A 75 0.28 -1.22 11.51
C GLY A 75 1.29 -2.06 12.28
N ASP A 76 2.27 -1.38 12.88
CA ASP A 76 3.32 -1.97 13.71
C ASP A 76 2.83 -2.49 15.08
N GLY A 77 1.51 -2.50 15.29
CA GLY A 77 0.86 -2.81 16.56
C GLY A 77 0.94 -1.67 17.58
N ILE A 78 1.40 -0.48 17.16
CA ILE A 78 1.56 0.71 17.98
C ILE A 78 0.67 1.81 17.38
N GLY A 79 -0.56 1.89 17.85
CA GLY A 79 -1.45 3.00 17.56
C GLY A 79 -2.35 2.85 16.35
N ASP A 80 -2.98 3.96 15.96
CA ASP A 80 -4.12 4.05 15.03
C ASP A 80 -3.77 4.35 13.57
N VAL A 81 -2.50 4.64 13.29
CA VAL A 81 -2.02 4.95 11.94
C VAL A 81 -0.67 4.28 11.67
N ALA A 82 -0.36 4.07 10.40
CA ALA A 82 0.83 3.39 9.90
C ALA A 82 1.69 4.43 9.19
N ASP A 83 3.00 4.21 9.19
CA ASP A 83 3.99 5.13 8.65
C ASP A 83 4.01 6.52 9.35
N SER A 84 3.50 6.59 10.59
CA SER A 84 3.58 7.75 11.48
C SER A 84 3.73 7.29 12.93
N ASP A 85 4.11 8.19 13.84
CA ASP A 85 4.29 7.87 15.26
C ASP A 85 3.01 7.41 15.96
N GLY A 86 1.83 7.68 15.37
CA GLY A 86 0.49 7.22 15.81
C GLY A 86 0.10 7.61 17.22
N GLU A 87 -1.20 7.61 17.52
CA GLU A 87 -1.67 7.70 18.91
C GLU A 87 -1.88 6.28 19.45
N LEU A 88 -1.47 6.02 20.69
CA LEU A 88 -1.62 4.69 21.30
C LEU A 88 -3.10 4.28 21.36
N ILE A 89 -3.41 3.03 21.00
CA ILE A 89 -4.76 2.48 21.16
C ILE A 89 -5.09 2.42 22.66
N ASP A 90 -6.10 3.18 23.07
CA ASP A 90 -6.57 3.32 24.44
C ASP A 90 -8.07 3.66 24.49
N ASP A 91 -8.56 4.21 25.60
CA ASP A 91 -9.97 4.63 25.74
C ASP A 91 -10.29 5.97 25.06
N GLN A 92 -9.35 6.50 24.28
CA GLN A 92 -9.48 7.72 23.48
C GLN A 92 -9.24 7.45 21.98
N VAL A 93 -8.66 6.31 21.63
CA VAL A 93 -8.24 5.95 20.27
C VAL A 93 -8.59 4.48 19.97
N GLY A 94 -9.37 4.24 18.91
CA GLY A 94 -9.84 2.90 18.54
C GLY A 94 -9.00 2.23 17.45
N ASP A 95 -8.89 0.90 17.50
CA ASP A 95 -8.23 0.08 16.48
C ASP A 95 -9.19 -0.44 15.39
N SER A 96 -10.48 -0.30 15.63
CA SER A 96 -11.55 -0.85 14.81
C SER A 96 -12.26 0.27 14.08
N ARG A 97 -12.20 0.24 12.75
CA ARG A 97 -12.84 1.24 11.89
C ARG A 97 -14.37 1.22 12.06
N ALA A 98 -14.98 2.40 12.12
CA ALA A 98 -16.43 2.55 12.09
C ALA A 98 -17.00 2.30 10.68
N GLY A 99 -18.18 1.70 10.61
CA GLY A 99 -18.93 1.54 9.36
C GLY A 99 -19.71 2.78 8.97
N ARG A 100 -20.59 2.61 7.98
CA ARG A 100 -21.45 3.68 7.48
C ARG A 100 -22.43 4.11 8.56
N LEU A 101 -22.38 5.40 8.90
CA LEU A 101 -23.25 5.99 9.91
C LEU A 101 -24.55 6.51 9.29
N VAL A 102 -25.68 5.92 9.69
CA VAL A 102 -27.02 6.39 9.31
C VAL A 102 -27.62 7.16 10.47
N ALA A 103 -28.15 8.35 10.17
CA ALA A 103 -28.74 9.22 11.18
C ALA A 103 -29.76 8.47 12.06
N PHE A 104 -29.63 8.65 13.38
CA PHE A 104 -30.64 8.21 14.31
C PHE A 104 -31.92 9.02 14.10
N GLY A 105 -33.08 8.45 14.42
CA GLY A 105 -34.35 9.17 14.32
C GLY A 105 -34.35 10.39 15.24
N VAL A 106 -34.50 11.59 14.67
CA VAL A 106 -34.49 12.85 15.44
C VAL A 106 -35.73 12.92 16.33
N ASP A 107 -35.51 13.12 17.63
CA ASP A 107 -36.55 13.37 18.62
C ASP A 107 -36.35 14.77 19.23
N PRO A 108 -37.26 15.74 18.98
CA PRO A 108 -37.13 17.09 19.53
C PRO A 108 -37.20 17.16 21.06
N THR A 109 -37.58 16.07 21.73
CA THR A 109 -37.61 15.96 23.19
C THR A 109 -36.32 15.39 23.79
N ASP A 110 -35.47 14.77 22.97
CA ASP A 110 -34.14 14.27 23.35
C ASP A 110 -33.07 14.98 22.51
N PRO A 111 -32.42 16.04 23.03
CA PRO A 111 -31.39 16.76 22.29
C PRO A 111 -30.15 15.93 21.96
N THR A 112 -30.02 14.71 22.52
CA THR A 112 -28.90 13.82 22.20
C THR A 112 -29.07 13.10 20.87
N THR A 113 -30.27 13.06 20.28
CA THR A 113 -30.49 12.37 18.99
C THR A 113 -29.71 12.99 17.84
N ASP A 114 -29.40 14.29 17.92
CA ASP A 114 -28.59 15.01 16.92
C ASP A 114 -27.15 14.51 16.86
N TYR A 115 -26.69 13.85 17.92
CA TYR A 115 -25.33 13.32 18.06
C TYR A 115 -25.28 11.79 17.97
N ARG A 116 -26.38 11.14 17.57
CA ARG A 116 -26.48 9.69 17.47
C ARG A 116 -26.59 9.24 16.02
N ALA A 117 -25.96 8.12 15.71
CA ALA A 117 -26.09 7.43 14.44
C ALA A 117 -26.06 5.91 14.66
N HIS A 118 -26.62 5.17 13.72
CA HIS A 118 -26.48 3.73 13.62
C HIS A 118 -25.33 3.40 12.68
N ASP A 119 -24.33 2.67 13.19
CA ASP A 119 -23.37 1.98 12.34
C ASP A 119 -24.08 0.79 11.66
N VAL A 120 -24.18 0.83 10.34
CA VAL A 120 -24.80 -0.23 9.52
C VAL A 120 -23.75 -1.07 8.76
N GLY A 121 -22.50 -1.02 9.20
CA GLY A 121 -21.38 -1.78 8.65
C GLY A 121 -20.64 -1.06 7.52
N ILE A 122 -19.48 -1.63 7.17
CA ILE A 122 -18.57 -1.11 6.15
C ILE A 122 -19.18 -1.29 4.76
N ASP A 123 -19.16 -0.23 3.96
CA ASP A 123 -19.47 -0.31 2.53
C ASP A 123 -18.19 -0.69 1.78
N GLY A 124 -18.06 -1.97 1.39
CA GLY A 124 -16.84 -2.62 0.89
C GLY A 124 -16.26 -2.04 -0.41
N GLY A 125 -15.75 -0.79 -0.35
CA GLY A 125 -15.10 -0.05 -1.42
C GLY A 125 -15.73 1.32 -1.73
N ALA A 126 -16.87 1.68 -1.12
CA ALA A 126 -17.57 2.94 -1.41
C ALA A 126 -17.46 4.00 -0.30
N ALA A 127 -16.77 3.68 0.79
CA ALA A 127 -16.62 4.60 1.89
C ALA A 127 -15.75 5.81 1.50
N SER A 128 -16.15 7.00 1.94
CA SER A 128 -15.35 8.21 1.72
C SER A 128 -14.04 8.13 2.53
N ALA A 129 -13.07 8.96 2.17
CA ALA A 129 -11.83 9.07 2.95
C ALA A 129 -12.10 9.49 4.41
N GLU A 130 -13.14 10.30 4.64
CA GLU A 130 -13.54 10.73 5.99
C GLU A 130 -14.15 9.57 6.78
N GLU A 131 -14.98 8.75 6.13
CA GLU A 131 -15.54 7.55 6.72
C GLU A 131 -14.47 6.48 6.98
N ALA A 132 -13.41 6.44 6.17
CA ALA A 132 -12.25 5.58 6.39
C ALA A 132 -11.39 6.03 7.57
N ALA A 133 -11.43 7.31 7.96
CA ALA A 133 -10.66 7.84 9.07
C ALA A 133 -11.33 7.65 10.44
N MET A 134 -12.61 7.27 10.49
CA MET A 134 -13.36 7.14 11.74
C MET A 134 -13.17 5.77 12.39
N HIS A 135 -12.84 5.76 13.68
CA HIS A 135 -12.62 4.55 14.48
C HIS A 135 -13.56 4.51 15.71
N VAL A 136 -13.91 3.29 16.13
CA VAL A 136 -14.74 3.02 17.29
C VAL A 136 -13.84 2.86 18.50
N ILE A 137 -14.08 3.68 19.52
CA ILE A 137 -13.44 3.56 20.83
C ILE A 137 -14.30 2.62 21.67
N ALA A 138 -13.70 1.55 22.18
CA ALA A 138 -14.39 0.63 23.08
C ALA A 138 -14.55 1.26 24.48
N ASP A 139 -15.75 1.25 25.03
CA ASP A 139 -15.94 1.56 26.44
C ASP A 139 -15.13 0.56 27.29
N GLY A 140 -14.43 1.01 28.33
CA GLY A 140 -13.49 0.18 29.10
C GLY A 140 -14.04 -1.13 29.70
N ASP A 141 -15.34 -1.39 29.60
CA ASP A 141 -16.02 -2.63 30.02
C ASP A 141 -16.14 -3.68 28.88
N THR A 142 -16.04 -3.30 27.60
CA THR A 142 -16.09 -4.25 26.45
C THR A 142 -14.75 -4.95 26.18
N MET A 143 -13.63 -4.33 26.52
CA MET A 143 -12.28 -4.93 26.36
C MET A 143 -12.00 -6.08 27.34
N ALA A 144 -12.83 -6.25 28.38
CA ALA A 144 -12.67 -7.30 29.38
C ALA A 144 -13.28 -8.67 28.96
N TRP A 145 -14.18 -8.69 27.96
CA TRP A 145 -14.92 -9.90 27.59
C TRP A 145 -14.35 -10.67 26.40
N ASP A 146 -13.49 -10.07 25.59
CA ASP A 146 -12.95 -10.70 24.36
C ASP A 146 -11.57 -11.38 24.56
N ARG A 147 -11.17 -11.57 25.83
CA ARG A 147 -9.88 -12.18 26.20
C ARG A 147 -10.01 -13.40 27.14
N ILE A 148 -11.06 -14.20 26.96
CA ILE A 148 -11.24 -15.51 27.62
C ILE A 148 -11.45 -16.60 26.58
#